data_AF-E2CRE3-F1
#
_entry.id   AF-E2CRE3-F1
#
_cell.length_a   1.000
_cell.length_b   1.000
_cell.length_c   1.000
_cell.angle_alpha   90.00
_cell.angle_beta   90.00
_cell.angle_gamma   90.00
#
_symmetry.space_group_name_H-M   'P 1'
#
loop_
_entity.id
_entity.type
_entity.pdbx_description
1 polymer ?
#
loop_
_entity_poly.entity_id
_entity_poly.type
_entity_poly.pdbx_seq_one_letter_code
_entity_poly.pdbx_strand_id
1 'polypeptide(L)'
;MTLSLEARFVPATENTKNAFALSLSNYGKTALSGFTLAYSAMSRCVRGSGISNGTLLRRVANFHEIAPPEGFVLQPGETWDFTVEEIEMPPRHRVDGPKSAYALIDDAVVPVQVSDLQRPEDRDSGELRHIPKGVIDTPVYAVPYPHQVSISSYRAGIVRFYPSEDCTSENKAAILKIDALTTRLFPDCANPFRMTPTKDGMAIAFKQTDGFSNDGYSLKFSDGTVELSFSSDAGRDYGLTLLAQIFYGTQSDPAKFQTPAEGIITDVPRFEWRASHLDVSRHFWPTEDILRFVDILAWSRMNVFQWHLTDDEGWRLEIKAYPELTMTGAFRGPHLPLVSQHGYGDETYGGFYTQEEVRDIVAHAESLNVTVVPEIDIPGHCTAVLKAYPNLTDPDEREESYHSVQGYANNALNPAIPETYEFLEAVFAEVADLFPSEYIHVGGDEVDEKSWLESPNAQDLMKAESLSGTMELQAYFLRKAQAILKKHNRKLAGWDEVSHGGGVDADGSLLVAWQKPELTKKLIEEGYEVVCSPGQAYYLDMAQSEGWEEPGAGWAGYTTPEAAYAFEAATGLDDDVADRLKGVQACIWCEHITNKTIFNHMVFPRLFAVAEAGWTDPQNKNWQRFVALSHHFPNL
;
A
#
# COMPACT_ATOMS: atom_id res chain seq x y z
N MET A 1 9.87 -32.24 15.51
CA MET A 1 10.96 -32.39 14.52
C MET A 1 11.68 -31.04 14.42
N THR A 2 12.91 -30.98 13.91
CA THR A 2 13.64 -29.73 13.73
C THR A 2 14.18 -29.73 12.32
N LEU A 3 13.55 -28.97 11.43
CA LEU A 3 13.85 -28.93 10.00
C LEU A 3 14.33 -27.54 9.62
N SER A 4 15.28 -27.47 8.69
CA SER A 4 15.80 -26.22 8.14
C SER A 4 15.81 -26.30 6.63
N LEU A 5 15.32 -25.27 5.96
CA LEU A 5 15.40 -25.08 4.51
C LEU A 5 16.35 -23.93 4.22
N GLU A 6 17.43 -24.23 3.51
CA GLU A 6 18.34 -23.26 2.94
C GLU A 6 18.07 -23.16 1.44
N ALA A 7 18.13 -21.96 0.88
CA ALA A 7 18.02 -21.73 -0.55
C ALA A 7 19.15 -20.82 -1.03
N ARG A 8 19.70 -21.14 -2.19
CA ARG A 8 20.72 -20.35 -2.87
C ARG A 8 20.28 -20.06 -4.29
N PHE A 9 20.40 -18.79 -4.70
CA PHE A 9 20.19 -18.43 -6.08
C PHE A 9 21.39 -18.86 -6.94
N VAL A 10 21.10 -19.56 -8.03
CA VAL A 10 22.09 -19.97 -9.03
C VAL A 10 21.81 -19.19 -10.32
N PRO A 11 22.63 -18.17 -10.64
CA PRO A 11 22.43 -17.38 -11.86
C PRO A 11 22.58 -18.22 -13.14
N ALA A 12 21.83 -17.82 -14.17
CA ALA A 12 21.98 -18.39 -15.51
C ALA A 12 23.41 -18.22 -16.04
N THR A 13 23.88 -19.22 -16.77
CA THR A 13 25.12 -19.15 -17.57
C THR A 13 24.76 -19.23 -19.05
N GLU A 14 25.75 -19.28 -19.95
CA GLU A 14 25.49 -19.54 -21.37
C GLU A 14 24.72 -20.85 -21.62
N ASN A 15 24.83 -21.83 -20.72
CA ASN A 15 24.28 -23.18 -20.91
C ASN A 15 23.25 -23.59 -19.84
N THR A 16 23.01 -22.75 -18.82
CA THR A 16 22.09 -23.06 -17.72
C THR A 16 21.15 -21.90 -17.46
N LYS A 17 19.96 -22.22 -16.96
CA LYS A 17 18.95 -21.22 -16.59
C LYS A 17 19.17 -20.71 -15.16
N ASN A 18 18.46 -19.65 -14.81
CA ASN A 18 18.35 -19.19 -13.43
C ASN A 18 17.66 -20.29 -12.62
N ALA A 19 18.20 -20.66 -11.48
CA ALA A 19 17.72 -21.79 -10.69
C ALA A 19 17.77 -21.51 -9.18
N PHE A 20 17.03 -22.29 -8.41
CA PHE A 20 17.24 -22.40 -6.97
C PHE A 20 17.87 -23.73 -6.63
N ALA A 21 18.99 -23.69 -5.92
CA ALA A 21 19.52 -24.85 -5.21
C ALA A 21 18.98 -24.81 -3.78
N LEU A 22 18.28 -25.86 -3.35
CA LEU A 22 17.66 -25.93 -2.03
C LEU A 22 18.16 -27.15 -1.26
N SER A 23 18.26 -26.99 0.06
CA SER A 23 18.74 -28.01 0.99
C SER A 23 17.80 -28.10 2.18
N LEU A 24 17.04 -29.20 2.28
CA LEU A 24 16.21 -29.51 3.45
C LEU A 24 16.99 -30.40 4.42
N SER A 25 17.32 -29.89 5.60
CA SER A 25 18.09 -30.61 6.61
C SER A 25 17.23 -31.04 7.79
N ASN A 26 17.43 -32.28 8.27
CA ASN A 26 16.76 -32.81 9.45
C ASN A 26 17.70 -32.80 10.66
N TYR A 27 17.56 -31.82 11.54
CA TYR A 27 18.29 -31.75 12.82
C TYR A 27 17.49 -32.33 14.00
N GLY A 28 16.34 -32.96 13.71
CA GLY A 28 15.53 -33.65 14.70
C GLY A 28 16.12 -35.00 15.12
N LYS A 29 15.32 -35.79 15.85
CA LYS A 29 15.67 -37.15 16.31
C LYS A 29 14.92 -38.25 15.57
N THR A 30 14.03 -37.88 14.65
CA THR A 30 13.11 -38.80 13.96
C THR A 30 13.35 -38.67 12.46
N ALA A 31 13.44 -39.79 11.75
CA ALA A 31 13.54 -39.80 10.29
C ALA A 31 12.23 -39.33 9.64
N LEU A 32 12.32 -38.69 8.48
CA LEU A 32 11.15 -38.29 7.68
C LEU A 32 11.03 -39.23 6.49
N SER A 33 9.86 -39.81 6.28
CA SER A 33 9.53 -40.66 5.15
C SER A 33 8.11 -40.34 4.68
N GLY A 34 7.85 -40.47 3.37
CA GLY A 34 6.50 -40.20 2.83
C GLY A 34 6.05 -38.75 2.98
N PHE A 35 7.00 -37.81 2.97
CA PHE A 35 6.73 -36.39 3.16
C PHE A 35 6.76 -35.61 1.85
N THR A 36 6.09 -34.46 1.83
CA THR A 36 6.28 -33.41 0.82
C THR A 36 6.80 -32.13 1.49
N LEU A 37 7.50 -31.28 0.74
CA LEU A 37 7.95 -29.97 1.19
C LEU A 37 7.15 -28.90 0.45
N ALA A 38 6.42 -28.08 1.19
CA ALA A 38 5.75 -26.90 0.69
C ALA A 38 6.50 -25.64 1.09
N TYR A 39 6.63 -24.66 0.18
CA TYR A 39 7.19 -23.35 0.47
C TYR A 39 6.55 -22.27 -0.41
N SER A 40 6.69 -21.01 0.01
CA SER A 40 6.28 -19.85 -0.79
C SER A 40 7.50 -18.96 -1.11
N ALA A 41 7.70 -18.61 -2.38
CA ALA A 41 8.80 -17.73 -2.83
C ALA A 41 8.33 -16.78 -3.94
N MET A 42 8.89 -15.57 -3.99
CA MET A 42 8.55 -14.62 -5.08
C MET A 42 9.05 -15.13 -6.43
N SER A 43 10.28 -15.66 -6.50
CA SER A 43 10.73 -16.34 -7.71
C SER A 43 10.13 -17.73 -7.79
N ARG A 44 9.54 -18.07 -8.95
CA ARG A 44 8.70 -19.25 -9.11
C ARG A 44 9.35 -20.26 -10.04
N CYS A 45 9.22 -21.55 -9.77
CA CYS A 45 9.56 -22.59 -10.74
C CYS A 45 8.79 -22.38 -12.06
N VAL A 46 9.47 -22.30 -13.21
CA VAL A 46 8.82 -22.30 -14.54
C VAL A 46 7.99 -23.58 -14.69
N ARG A 47 6.74 -23.47 -15.16
CA ARG A 47 5.89 -24.65 -15.35
C ARG A 47 6.53 -25.61 -16.34
N GLY A 48 6.75 -26.86 -15.93
CA GLY A 48 7.33 -27.92 -16.75
C GLY A 48 8.87 -27.94 -16.81
N SER A 49 9.59 -27.06 -16.09
CA SER A 49 11.06 -27.03 -16.14
C SER A 49 11.75 -28.14 -15.35
N GLY A 50 11.03 -28.86 -14.49
CA GLY A 50 11.55 -30.01 -13.73
C GLY A 50 12.21 -29.64 -12.39
N ILE A 51 12.34 -30.66 -11.53
CA ILE A 51 13.03 -30.58 -10.23
C ILE A 51 14.09 -31.67 -10.21
N SER A 52 15.36 -31.30 -10.01
CA SER A 52 16.42 -32.29 -9.86
C SER A 52 16.31 -32.94 -8.48
N ASN A 53 16.49 -34.27 -8.42
CA ASN A 53 16.36 -35.05 -7.18
C ASN A 53 15.04 -34.83 -6.42
N GLY A 54 13.93 -34.62 -7.15
CA GLY A 54 12.60 -34.41 -6.60
C GLY A 54 11.53 -34.37 -7.69
N THR A 55 10.30 -33.99 -7.34
CA THR A 55 9.20 -33.81 -8.28
C THR A 55 8.30 -32.68 -7.81
N LEU A 56 8.03 -31.70 -8.68
CA LEU A 56 7.04 -30.65 -8.40
C LEU A 56 5.64 -31.27 -8.45
N LEU A 57 4.93 -31.25 -7.33
CA LEU A 57 3.56 -31.76 -7.21
C LEU A 57 2.53 -30.68 -7.51
N ARG A 58 2.71 -29.49 -6.92
CA ARG A 58 1.79 -28.35 -7.09
C ARG A 58 2.58 -27.06 -7.26
N ARG A 59 2.08 -26.18 -8.12
CA ARG A 59 2.45 -24.76 -8.20
C ARG A 59 1.17 -23.93 -8.29
N VAL A 60 0.97 -23.03 -7.34
CA VAL A 60 -0.14 -22.07 -7.36
C VAL A 60 0.43 -20.70 -7.04
N ALA A 61 0.53 -19.83 -8.06
CA ALA A 61 1.25 -18.57 -7.94
C ALA A 61 2.66 -18.75 -7.33
N ASN A 62 2.89 -18.18 -6.14
CA ASN A 62 4.16 -18.21 -5.41
C ASN A 62 4.35 -19.45 -4.51
N PHE A 63 3.34 -20.31 -4.41
CA PHE A 63 3.38 -21.57 -3.66
C PHE A 63 3.94 -22.71 -4.51
N HIS A 64 4.85 -23.49 -3.92
CA HIS A 64 5.40 -24.73 -4.50
C HIS A 64 5.27 -25.87 -3.50
N GLU A 65 4.90 -27.05 -3.99
CA GLU A 65 4.99 -28.30 -3.23
C GLU A 65 5.80 -29.33 -4.00
N ILE A 66 6.79 -29.91 -3.34
CA ILE A 66 7.78 -30.81 -3.94
C ILE A 66 7.86 -32.11 -3.15
N ALA A 67 7.84 -33.24 -3.84
CA ALA A 67 8.15 -34.54 -3.26
C ALA A 67 9.62 -34.91 -3.46
N PRO A 68 10.25 -35.57 -2.48
CA PRO A 68 11.52 -36.26 -2.69
C PRO A 68 11.34 -37.49 -3.59
N PRO A 69 12.43 -38.15 -4.02
CA PRO A 69 12.35 -39.39 -4.79
C PRO A 69 11.52 -40.46 -4.07
N GLU A 70 10.88 -41.34 -4.83
CA GLU A 70 10.05 -42.41 -4.26
C GLU A 70 10.86 -43.28 -3.28
N GLY A 71 10.30 -43.52 -2.09
CA GLY A 71 10.96 -44.29 -1.03
C GLY A 71 12.10 -43.56 -0.30
N PHE A 72 12.33 -42.28 -0.59
CA PHE A 72 13.34 -41.48 0.11
C PHE A 72 12.99 -41.33 1.60
N VAL A 73 14.03 -41.43 2.44
CA VAL A 73 13.94 -41.24 3.89
C VAL A 73 15.05 -40.29 4.32
N LEU A 74 14.69 -39.16 4.91
CA LEU A 74 15.64 -38.18 5.43
C LEU A 74 15.98 -38.49 6.88
N GLN A 75 17.16 -39.08 7.14
CA GLN A 75 17.57 -39.46 8.50
C GLN A 75 17.94 -38.23 9.36
N PRO A 76 17.92 -38.37 10.70
CA PRO A 76 18.51 -37.39 11.59
C PRO A 76 19.98 -37.08 11.23
N GLY A 77 20.28 -35.81 11.04
CA GLY A 77 21.60 -35.31 10.65
C GLY A 77 21.86 -35.29 9.15
N GLU A 78 20.92 -35.76 8.32
CA GLU A 78 21.05 -35.74 6.86
C GLU A 78 20.36 -34.52 6.24
N THR A 79 20.75 -34.25 4.99
CA THR A 79 20.24 -33.19 4.14
C THR A 79 19.75 -33.77 2.82
N TRP A 80 18.59 -33.32 2.36
CA TRP A 80 18.08 -33.57 1.03
C TRP A 80 18.33 -32.33 0.17
N ASP A 81 19.24 -32.46 -0.78
CA ASP A 81 19.55 -31.42 -1.77
C ASP A 81 18.76 -31.66 -3.06
N PHE A 82 18.13 -30.60 -3.57
CA PHE A 82 17.38 -30.62 -4.82
C PHE A 82 17.50 -29.26 -5.53
N THR A 83 17.13 -29.20 -6.81
CA THR A 83 17.22 -27.96 -7.59
C THR A 83 15.93 -27.72 -8.36
N VAL A 84 15.40 -26.50 -8.24
CA VAL A 84 14.40 -25.97 -9.18
C VAL A 84 15.16 -25.48 -10.40
N GLU A 85 15.07 -26.22 -11.51
CA GLU A 85 16.01 -26.10 -12.64
C GLU A 85 15.86 -24.80 -13.44
N GLU A 86 14.66 -24.23 -13.46
CA GLU A 86 14.40 -22.92 -14.06
C GLU A 86 13.40 -22.13 -13.22
N ILE A 87 13.75 -20.89 -12.87
CA ILE A 87 12.87 -19.95 -12.15
C ILE A 87 12.49 -18.73 -13.01
N GLU A 88 11.23 -18.33 -12.90
CA GLU A 88 10.70 -17.04 -13.32
C GLU A 88 11.10 -15.96 -12.31
N MET A 89 11.16 -14.70 -12.78
CA MET A 89 11.46 -13.53 -11.95
C MET A 89 12.75 -13.69 -11.14
N PRO A 90 13.93 -13.66 -11.80
CA PRO A 90 15.20 -13.93 -11.14
C PRO A 90 15.42 -13.03 -9.90
N PRO A 91 15.86 -13.61 -8.78
CA PRO A 91 16.10 -12.87 -7.54
C PRO A 91 17.02 -11.67 -7.71
N ARG A 92 16.62 -10.55 -7.11
CA ARG A 92 17.40 -9.33 -6.93
C ARG A 92 17.84 -9.16 -5.48
N HIS A 93 17.03 -9.64 -4.53
CA HIS A 93 17.24 -9.47 -3.10
C HIS A 93 17.06 -10.78 -2.32
N ARG A 94 17.55 -10.80 -1.08
CA ARG A 94 17.43 -11.96 -0.18
C ARG A 94 15.98 -12.41 0.08
N VAL A 95 15.02 -11.51 -0.08
CA VAL A 95 13.60 -11.74 0.19
C VAL A 95 12.83 -12.34 -1.00
N ASP A 96 13.49 -12.58 -2.13
CA ASP A 96 12.83 -13.16 -3.32
C ASP A 96 12.73 -14.70 -3.27
N GLY A 97 13.53 -15.33 -2.43
CA GLY A 97 13.50 -16.78 -2.21
C GLY A 97 12.37 -17.25 -1.29
N PRO A 98 12.45 -18.50 -0.81
CA PRO A 98 11.50 -19.03 0.16
C PRO A 98 11.39 -18.13 1.39
N LYS A 99 10.16 -17.69 1.71
CA LYS A 99 9.84 -16.86 2.89
C LYS A 99 9.30 -17.68 4.05
N SER A 100 8.69 -18.82 3.73
CA SER A 100 8.15 -19.77 4.70
C SER A 100 8.07 -21.16 4.06
N ALA A 101 8.11 -22.21 4.89
CA ALA A 101 8.01 -23.58 4.44
C ALA A 101 7.47 -24.51 5.53
N TYR A 102 6.91 -25.63 5.10
CA TYR A 102 6.51 -26.73 5.97
C TYR A 102 6.64 -28.07 5.25
N ALA A 103 6.81 -29.13 6.01
CA ALA A 103 6.70 -30.49 5.50
C ALA A 103 5.31 -31.05 5.82
N LEU A 104 4.68 -31.75 4.88
CA LEU A 104 3.48 -32.55 5.14
C LEU A 104 3.86 -34.01 5.32
N ILE A 105 3.43 -34.62 6.42
CA ILE A 105 3.68 -36.03 6.74
C ILE A 105 2.36 -36.63 7.23
N ASP A 106 1.75 -37.53 6.46
CA ASP A 106 0.43 -38.10 6.81
C ASP A 106 -0.59 -37.02 7.23
N ASP A 107 -0.73 -35.97 6.42
CA ASP A 107 -1.53 -34.74 6.66
C ASP A 107 -1.08 -33.84 7.83
N ALA A 108 -0.10 -34.26 8.64
CA ALA A 108 0.46 -33.42 9.68
C ALA A 108 1.39 -32.35 9.09
N VAL A 109 1.12 -31.10 9.46
CA VAL A 109 1.99 -29.95 9.13
C VAL A 109 3.15 -29.91 10.10
N VAL A 110 4.37 -30.01 9.57
CA VAL A 110 5.61 -29.91 10.34
C VAL A 110 6.33 -28.61 9.93
N PRO A 111 6.46 -27.63 10.83
CA PRO A 111 7.14 -26.38 10.53
C PRO A 111 8.58 -26.60 10.07
N VAL A 112 9.00 -25.84 9.06
CA VAL A 112 10.38 -25.82 8.55
C VAL A 112 10.92 -24.42 8.74
N GLN A 113 12.03 -24.29 9.46
CA GLN A 113 12.72 -23.01 9.58
C GLN A 113 13.34 -22.64 8.23
N VAL A 114 13.10 -21.42 7.76
CA VAL A 114 13.61 -20.94 6.48
C VAL A 114 14.61 -19.82 6.72
N SER A 115 15.76 -19.92 6.07
CA SER A 115 16.76 -18.86 6.03
C SER A 115 16.52 -17.95 4.82
N ASP A 116 16.97 -16.70 4.92
CA ASP A 116 16.99 -15.77 3.78
C ASP A 116 17.72 -16.38 2.57
N LEU A 117 17.30 -15.99 1.36
CA LEU A 117 17.92 -16.48 0.15
C LEU A 117 19.41 -16.08 0.10
N GLN A 118 20.26 -17.09 -0.02
CA GLN A 118 21.70 -16.88 -0.11
C GLN A 118 22.06 -16.23 -1.44
N ARG A 119 22.89 -15.18 -1.33
CA ARG A 119 23.47 -14.48 -2.47
C ARG A 119 24.34 -15.42 -3.31
N PRO A 120 24.35 -15.28 -4.64
CA PRO A 120 25.37 -15.89 -5.48
C PRO A 120 26.78 -15.49 -5.03
N GLU A 121 27.72 -16.44 -5.00
CA GLU A 121 29.11 -16.22 -4.53
C GLU A 121 29.86 -15.16 -5.37
N ASP A 122 29.47 -15.00 -6.63
CA ASP A 122 30.07 -14.10 -7.61
C ASP A 122 29.47 -12.68 -7.60
N ARG A 123 28.43 -12.43 -6.80
CA ARG A 123 27.82 -11.10 -6.65
C ARG A 123 28.33 -10.39 -5.38
N ASP A 124 28.57 -9.08 -5.50
CA ASP A 124 28.80 -8.21 -4.35
C ASP A 124 27.50 -8.02 -3.55
N SER A 125 27.61 -7.74 -2.26
CA SER A 125 26.51 -7.33 -1.38
C SER A 125 25.81 -6.07 -1.86
N GLY A 126 26.51 -5.21 -2.60
CA GLY A 126 26.01 -3.90 -2.99
C GLY A 126 25.82 -2.96 -1.79
N GLU A 127 25.31 -1.76 -2.08
CA GLU A 127 25.04 -0.76 -1.05
C GLU A 127 23.66 -0.97 -0.43
N LEU A 128 23.56 -0.73 0.88
CA LEU A 128 22.29 -0.65 1.59
C LEU A 128 21.73 0.77 1.52
N ARG A 129 20.45 0.90 1.86
CA ARG A 129 19.79 2.18 2.02
C ARG A 129 20.61 3.09 2.95
N HIS A 130 20.80 4.32 2.50
CA HIS A 130 21.46 5.36 3.27
C HIS A 130 20.54 6.57 3.45
N ILE A 131 20.38 7.00 4.71
CA ILE A 131 19.68 8.23 5.07
C ILE A 131 20.70 9.18 5.73
N PRO A 132 21.10 10.27 5.05
CA PRO A 132 22.02 11.23 5.65
C PRO A 132 21.40 11.96 6.86
N LYS A 133 22.24 12.61 7.66
CA LYS A 133 21.78 13.40 8.82
C LYS A 133 21.00 14.66 8.43
N GLY A 134 21.27 15.21 7.24
CA GLY A 134 20.69 16.47 6.79
C GLY A 134 21.19 17.71 7.54
N VAL A 135 20.61 18.86 7.18
CA VAL A 135 20.88 20.17 7.80
C VAL A 135 19.59 20.96 7.88
N ILE A 136 19.35 21.59 9.02
CA ILE A 136 18.22 22.51 9.24
C ILE A 136 18.69 23.94 8.94
N ASP A 137 18.01 24.60 8.00
CA ASP A 137 18.22 26.01 7.63
C ASP A 137 17.26 26.95 8.37
N THR A 138 16.07 26.45 8.71
CA THR A 138 15.03 27.14 9.47
C THR A 138 14.68 26.29 10.69
N PRO A 139 14.85 26.79 11.93
CA PRO A 139 14.69 26.00 13.16
C PRO A 139 13.22 25.73 13.52
N VAL A 140 12.42 25.32 12.54
CA VAL A 140 10.99 25.02 12.65
C VAL A 140 10.79 23.58 12.18
N TYR A 141 10.22 22.73 13.04
CA TYR A 141 9.80 21.40 12.65
C TYR A 141 8.45 21.50 11.94
N ALA A 142 8.43 21.34 10.63
CA ALA A 142 7.24 21.39 9.80
C ALA A 142 7.36 20.37 8.67
N VAL A 143 6.42 19.43 8.61
CA VAL A 143 6.37 18.40 7.58
C VAL A 143 4.91 18.14 7.16
N PRO A 144 4.52 18.33 5.90
CA PRO A 144 5.26 18.96 4.80
C PRO A 144 5.76 20.38 5.12
N TYR A 145 6.68 20.91 4.31
CA TYR A 145 7.15 22.28 4.50
C TYR A 145 6.13 23.32 4.01
N PRO A 146 5.86 24.42 4.74
CA PRO A 146 4.83 25.38 4.36
C PRO A 146 5.14 26.17 3.08
N HIS A 147 4.09 26.65 2.40
CA HIS A 147 4.19 27.49 1.20
C HIS A 147 5.02 28.77 1.41
N GLN A 148 4.79 29.48 2.52
CA GLN A 148 5.55 30.68 2.86
C GLN A 148 5.90 30.71 4.35
N VAL A 149 7.19 30.87 4.66
CA VAL A 149 7.71 31.00 6.04
C VAL A 149 8.51 32.30 6.15
N SER A 150 8.05 33.24 6.97
CA SER A 150 8.73 34.51 7.23
C SER A 150 8.78 34.78 8.73
N ILE A 151 9.79 34.23 9.39
CA ILE A 151 10.01 34.35 10.85
C ILE A 151 11.19 35.28 11.13
N SER A 152 10.99 36.27 12.00
CA SER A 152 12.01 37.27 12.35
C SER A 152 12.69 37.00 13.69
N SER A 153 12.05 36.23 14.57
CA SER A 153 12.65 35.81 15.84
C SER A 153 11.99 34.55 16.41
N TYR A 154 12.69 33.89 17.34
CA TYR A 154 12.29 32.62 17.95
C TYR A 154 12.32 32.70 19.48
N ARG A 155 11.52 31.86 20.14
CA ARG A 155 11.55 31.63 21.59
C ARG A 155 12.39 30.40 21.91
N ALA A 156 13.22 30.52 22.93
CA ALA A 156 13.95 29.39 23.49
C ALA A 156 13.06 28.61 24.47
N GLY A 157 13.27 27.29 24.55
CA GLY A 157 12.55 26.41 25.46
C GLY A 157 11.20 25.93 24.91
N ILE A 158 10.45 25.23 25.76
CA ILE A 158 9.18 24.61 25.39
C ILE A 158 8.05 25.62 25.54
N VAL A 159 7.41 26.00 24.42
CA VAL A 159 6.27 26.91 24.39
C VAL A 159 5.00 26.11 24.14
N ARG A 160 4.08 26.11 25.11
CA ARG A 160 2.75 25.50 24.94
C ARG A 160 1.76 26.49 24.38
N PHE A 161 0.81 25.99 23.61
CA PHE A 161 -0.27 26.79 23.05
C PHE A 161 -1.56 26.61 23.86
N TYR A 162 -2.32 27.68 24.06
CA TYR A 162 -3.61 27.63 24.76
C TYR A 162 -4.63 28.54 24.08
N PRO A 163 -5.94 28.26 24.15
CA PRO A 163 -6.94 29.10 23.49
C PRO A 163 -6.98 30.50 24.11
N SER A 164 -7.18 31.53 23.28
CA SER A 164 -7.49 32.90 23.75
C SER A 164 -8.79 32.94 24.57
N GLU A 165 -9.01 34.02 25.34
CA GLU A 165 -10.17 34.16 26.22
C GLU A 165 -11.51 34.07 25.47
N ASP A 166 -11.56 34.58 24.24
CA ASP A 166 -12.72 34.63 23.34
C ASP A 166 -12.89 33.37 22.47
N CYS A 167 -12.03 32.37 22.63
CA CYS A 167 -12.06 31.16 21.82
C CYS A 167 -13.35 30.33 22.01
N THR A 168 -13.99 30.00 20.89
CA THR A 168 -15.25 29.25 20.82
C THR A 168 -15.09 27.79 21.28
N SER A 169 -16.20 27.15 21.67
CA SER A 169 -16.20 25.73 22.05
C SER A 169 -15.76 24.81 20.91
N GLU A 170 -16.08 25.18 19.67
CA GLU A 170 -15.71 24.43 18.47
C GLU A 170 -14.20 24.46 18.22
N ASN A 171 -13.57 25.64 18.30
CA ASN A 171 -12.11 25.77 18.19
C ASN A 171 -11.38 25.08 19.35
N LYS A 172 -11.96 25.08 20.55
CA LYS A 172 -11.45 24.29 21.69
C LYS A 172 -11.53 22.78 21.42
N ALA A 173 -12.60 22.31 20.78
CA ALA A 173 -12.72 20.91 20.38
C ALA A 173 -11.66 20.54 19.32
N ALA A 174 -11.42 21.41 18.34
CA ALA A 174 -10.34 21.22 17.36
C ALA A 174 -8.95 21.15 18.01
N ILE A 175 -8.67 22.01 19.00
CA ILE A 175 -7.43 21.92 19.80
C ILE A 175 -7.30 20.54 20.46
N LEU A 176 -8.34 20.08 21.17
CA LEU A 176 -8.32 18.77 21.85
C LEU A 176 -8.18 17.61 20.88
N LYS A 177 -8.75 17.73 19.68
CA LYS A 177 -8.63 16.75 18.60
C LYS A 177 -7.17 16.56 18.18
N ILE A 178 -6.47 17.66 17.89
CA ILE A 178 -5.05 17.59 17.49
C ILE A 178 -4.13 17.22 18.66
N ASP A 179 -4.49 17.61 19.90
CA ASP A 179 -3.79 17.14 21.10
C ASP A 179 -3.85 15.61 21.23
N ALA A 180 -5.04 15.03 21.04
CA ALA A 180 -5.25 13.59 21.06
C ALA A 180 -4.49 12.85 19.95
N LEU A 181 -4.48 13.40 18.72
CA LEU A 181 -3.65 12.89 17.63
C LEU A 181 -2.16 12.85 18.03
N THR A 182 -1.66 13.95 18.60
CA THR A 182 -0.26 14.06 19.02
C THR A 182 0.07 13.04 20.12
N THR A 183 -0.82 12.83 21.09
CA THR A 183 -0.63 11.83 22.15
C THR A 183 -0.58 10.40 21.60
N ARG A 184 -1.42 10.05 20.60
CA ARG A 184 -1.41 8.70 19.99
C ARG A 184 -0.12 8.43 19.21
N LEU A 185 0.38 9.45 18.50
CA LEU A 185 1.62 9.32 17.71
C LEU A 185 2.87 9.33 18.59
N PHE A 186 2.88 10.13 19.65
CA PHE A 186 4.05 10.38 20.49
C PHE A 186 3.70 10.26 21.99
N PRO A 187 3.42 9.04 22.48
CA PRO A 187 2.93 8.84 23.86
C PRO A 187 3.91 9.27 24.95
N ASP A 188 5.21 9.32 24.65
CA ASP A 188 6.27 9.77 25.57
C ASP A 188 6.49 11.30 25.54
N CYS A 189 5.84 12.01 24.62
CA CYS A 189 5.95 13.45 24.49
C CYS A 189 4.93 14.18 25.37
N ALA A 190 5.25 15.41 25.74
CA ALA A 190 4.32 16.25 26.47
C ALA A 190 3.27 16.79 25.50
N ASN A 191 2.06 17.04 25.98
CA ASN A 191 1.02 17.60 25.12
C ASN A 191 1.35 19.05 24.69
N PRO A 192 1.21 19.38 23.39
CA PRO A 192 1.45 20.72 22.85
C PRO A 192 0.47 21.76 23.37
N PHE A 193 -0.77 21.34 23.67
CA PHE A 193 -1.85 22.25 24.04
C PHE A 193 -2.18 22.23 25.54
N ARG A 194 -2.76 23.33 26.01
CA ARG A 194 -3.35 23.50 27.34
C ARG A 194 -4.66 24.25 27.22
N MET A 195 -5.65 23.89 28.03
CA MET A 195 -6.97 24.57 27.99
C MET A 195 -7.03 25.85 28.82
N THR A 196 -5.97 26.14 29.57
CA THR A 196 -5.84 27.34 30.42
C THR A 196 -4.50 28.01 30.17
N PRO A 197 -4.39 29.34 30.39
CA PRO A 197 -3.13 30.05 30.25
C PRO A 197 -1.99 29.40 31.04
N THR A 198 -0.82 29.30 30.41
CA THR A 198 0.39 28.81 31.06
C THR A 198 1.49 29.85 31.05
N LYS A 199 2.27 29.88 32.13
CA LYS A 199 3.52 30.64 32.16
C LYS A 199 4.40 30.20 30.97
N ASP A 200 4.93 31.17 30.24
CA ASP A 200 5.77 30.98 29.05
C ASP A 200 5.04 30.39 27.81
N GLY A 201 3.72 30.23 27.86
CA GLY A 201 2.90 29.78 26.71
C GLY A 201 2.52 30.91 25.74
N MET A 202 1.86 30.53 24.63
CA MET A 202 1.29 31.45 23.65
C MET A 202 -0.22 31.22 23.49
N ALA A 203 -0.99 32.31 23.50
CA ALA A 203 -2.43 32.26 23.24
C ALA A 203 -2.69 32.02 21.75
N ILE A 204 -3.66 31.18 21.39
CA ILE A 204 -4.12 30.98 20.03
C ILE A 204 -5.40 31.81 19.82
N ALA A 205 -5.31 32.83 19.00
CA ALA A 205 -6.47 33.58 18.52
C ALA A 205 -6.94 32.99 17.18
N PHE A 206 -8.24 32.77 17.01
CA PHE A 206 -8.80 32.16 15.81
C PHE A 206 -9.52 33.21 14.96
N LYS A 207 -9.32 33.15 13.64
CA LYS A 207 -9.95 34.08 12.70
C LYS A 207 -10.40 33.36 11.43
N GLN A 208 -11.70 33.10 11.32
CA GLN A 208 -12.27 32.57 10.09
C GLN A 208 -12.35 33.65 9.01
N THR A 209 -11.90 33.35 7.79
CA THR A 209 -11.87 34.29 6.66
C THR A 209 -12.09 33.56 5.33
N ASP A 210 -12.60 34.24 4.31
CA ASP A 210 -12.70 33.69 2.94
C ASP A 210 -11.42 33.90 2.11
N GLY A 211 -10.28 34.16 2.77
CA GLY A 211 -9.04 34.61 2.12
C GLY A 211 -8.13 33.51 1.58
N PHE A 212 -8.47 32.23 1.78
CA PHE A 212 -7.64 31.09 1.39
C PHE A 212 -8.40 30.18 0.42
N SER A 213 -7.77 29.85 -0.71
CA SER A 213 -8.15 28.70 -1.53
C SER A 213 -7.78 27.41 -0.80
N ASN A 214 -8.43 26.30 -1.17
CA ASN A 214 -8.03 24.92 -0.86
C ASN A 214 -7.58 24.70 0.60
N ASP A 215 -8.49 24.57 1.57
CA ASP A 215 -8.17 24.28 3.00
C ASP A 215 -6.95 25.01 3.60
N GLY A 216 -6.63 26.21 3.09
CA GLY A 216 -5.44 26.97 3.46
C GLY A 216 -5.59 27.70 4.78
N TYR A 217 -4.46 28.11 5.35
CA TYR A 217 -4.40 28.82 6.63
C TYR A 217 -3.17 29.73 6.75
N SER A 218 -3.15 30.57 7.78
CA SER A 218 -1.95 31.29 8.20
C SER A 218 -1.78 31.31 9.72
N LEU A 219 -0.55 31.21 10.19
CA LEU A 219 -0.14 31.37 11.59
C LEU A 219 0.69 32.65 11.71
N LYS A 220 0.14 33.68 12.34
CA LYS A 220 0.86 34.94 12.62
C LYS A 220 1.28 35.01 14.08
N PHE A 221 2.58 34.98 14.33
CA PHE A 221 3.18 35.04 15.65
C PHE A 221 3.51 36.49 15.99
N SER A 222 2.97 37.02 17.09
CA SER A 222 3.33 38.35 17.60
C SER A 222 2.90 38.56 19.05
N ASP A 223 3.70 39.26 19.85
CA ASP A 223 3.37 39.69 21.21
C ASP A 223 2.93 38.54 22.15
N GLY A 224 3.43 37.32 21.92
CA GLY A 224 3.04 36.13 22.69
C GLY A 224 1.69 35.52 22.35
N THR A 225 1.13 35.89 21.20
CA THR A 225 -0.06 35.30 20.61
C THR A 225 0.30 34.68 19.25
N VAL A 226 -0.41 33.63 18.87
CA VAL A 226 -0.47 33.14 17.49
C VAL A 226 -1.89 33.31 16.97
N GLU A 227 -2.07 34.13 15.93
CA GLU A 227 -3.35 34.23 15.20
C GLU A 227 -3.38 33.14 14.12
N LEU A 228 -4.29 32.17 14.27
CA LEU A 228 -4.62 31.17 13.27
C LEU A 228 -5.80 31.66 12.43
N SER A 229 -5.51 32.07 11.19
CA SER A 229 -6.54 32.40 10.19
C SER A 229 -6.78 31.23 9.25
N PHE A 230 -8.03 30.92 8.91
CA PHE A 230 -8.41 29.76 8.08
C PHE A 230 -9.73 30.00 7.34
N SER A 231 -10.00 29.25 6.27
CA SER A 231 -11.27 29.30 5.52
C SER A 231 -12.19 28.09 5.74
N SER A 232 -11.66 26.95 6.19
CA SER A 232 -12.40 25.71 6.46
C SER A 232 -11.97 25.04 7.77
N ASP A 233 -12.76 24.08 8.25
CA ASP A 233 -12.39 23.25 9.40
C ASP A 233 -11.08 22.48 9.17
N ALA A 234 -10.86 21.96 7.96
CA ALA A 234 -9.62 21.32 7.58
C ALA A 234 -8.43 22.29 7.65
N GLY A 235 -8.59 23.52 7.16
CA GLY A 235 -7.54 24.55 7.29
C GLY A 235 -7.23 24.92 8.74
N ARG A 236 -8.26 25.00 9.60
CA ARG A 236 -8.08 25.17 11.06
C ARG A 236 -7.25 24.02 11.63
N ASP A 237 -7.62 22.78 11.31
CA ASP A 237 -6.96 21.59 11.84
C ASP A 237 -5.52 21.47 11.33
N TYR A 238 -5.25 21.77 10.06
CA TYR A 238 -3.89 21.78 9.51
C TYR A 238 -3.01 22.84 10.19
N GLY A 239 -3.55 24.02 10.48
CA GLY A 239 -2.84 25.04 11.26
C GLY A 239 -2.53 24.60 12.69
N LEU A 240 -3.47 23.91 13.34
CA LEU A 240 -3.25 23.32 14.66
C LEU A 240 -2.24 22.18 14.61
N THR A 241 -2.27 21.32 13.58
CA THR A 241 -1.28 20.26 13.36
C THR A 241 0.11 20.85 13.19
N LEU A 242 0.28 21.96 12.46
CA LEU A 242 1.56 22.64 12.36
C LEU A 242 2.04 23.19 13.71
N LEU A 243 1.16 23.75 14.54
CA LEU A 243 1.54 24.16 15.91
C LEU A 243 2.00 22.96 16.75
N ALA A 244 1.32 21.82 16.65
CA ALA A 244 1.73 20.58 17.32
C ALA A 244 3.09 20.07 16.81
N GLN A 245 3.34 20.13 15.50
CA GLN A 245 4.63 19.81 14.89
C GLN A 245 5.76 20.71 15.40
N ILE A 246 5.55 22.02 15.43
CA ILE A 246 6.52 22.99 15.97
C ILE A 246 6.87 22.63 17.41
N PHE A 247 5.86 22.40 18.24
CA PHE A 247 6.04 21.99 19.63
C PHE A 247 6.84 20.68 19.71
N TYR A 248 6.43 19.64 18.98
CA TYR A 248 7.07 18.32 18.98
C TYR A 248 8.55 18.44 18.61
N GLY A 249 8.88 19.23 17.59
CA GLY A 249 10.26 19.54 17.23
C GLY A 249 11.07 20.09 18.40
N THR A 250 10.55 21.11 19.11
CA THR A 250 11.27 21.68 20.26
C THR A 250 11.49 20.69 21.40
N GLN A 251 10.65 19.67 21.53
CA GLN A 251 10.81 18.63 22.54
C GLN A 251 11.76 17.52 22.08
N SER A 252 11.68 17.11 20.82
CA SER A 252 12.43 15.99 20.27
C SER A 252 13.89 16.34 19.97
N ASP A 253 14.17 17.58 19.54
CA ASP A 253 15.53 18.10 19.36
C ASP A 253 15.60 19.62 19.63
N PRO A 254 15.63 20.06 20.90
CA PRO A 254 15.69 21.48 21.29
C PRO A 254 16.95 22.21 20.81
N ALA A 255 17.97 21.48 20.35
CA ALA A 255 19.18 22.08 19.77
C ALA A 255 18.96 22.52 18.31
N LYS A 256 17.99 21.91 17.60
CA LYS A 256 17.67 22.21 16.20
C LYS A 256 16.39 23.02 16.02
N PHE A 257 15.39 22.80 16.87
CA PHE A 257 14.05 23.35 16.69
C PHE A 257 13.68 24.35 17.78
N GLN A 258 12.98 25.40 17.38
CA GLN A 258 12.53 26.50 18.22
C GLN A 258 11.12 26.92 17.82
N THR A 259 10.39 27.54 18.75
CA THR A 259 9.05 28.08 18.46
C THR A 259 9.18 29.50 17.89
N PRO A 260 8.51 29.84 16.77
CA PRO A 260 8.48 31.22 16.29
C PRO A 260 7.93 32.20 17.33
N ALA A 261 8.59 33.35 17.48
CA ALA A 261 8.16 34.43 18.38
C ALA A 261 7.45 35.55 17.61
N GLU A 262 8.02 35.95 16.48
CA GLU A 262 7.53 37.01 15.60
C GLU A 262 7.62 36.56 14.14
N GLY A 263 6.57 36.77 13.37
CA GLY A 263 6.54 36.43 11.94
C GLY A 263 5.22 35.83 11.48
N ILE A 264 5.22 35.31 10.26
CA ILE A 264 4.05 34.67 9.64
C ILE A 264 4.44 33.41 8.89
N ILE A 265 3.61 32.39 9.02
CA ILE A 265 3.60 31.22 8.14
C ILE A 265 2.26 31.24 7.41
N THR A 266 2.28 31.16 6.09
CA THR A 266 1.08 31.03 5.25
C THR A 266 1.20 29.72 4.48
N ASP A 267 0.13 28.94 4.45
CA ASP A 267 0.19 27.61 3.90
C ASP A 267 -1.10 27.21 3.16
N VAL A 268 -0.92 26.46 2.08
CA VAL A 268 -1.98 25.92 1.21
C VAL A 268 -1.44 24.64 0.56
N PRO A 269 -2.24 23.57 0.46
CA PRO A 269 -1.84 22.38 -0.27
C PRO A 269 -1.68 22.70 -1.76
N ARG A 270 -0.64 22.12 -2.36
CA ARG A 270 -0.41 22.14 -3.80
C ARG A 270 -1.48 21.36 -4.59
N PHE A 271 -1.84 20.17 -4.12
CA PHE A 271 -2.81 19.29 -4.76
C PHE A 271 -3.99 18.98 -3.85
N GLU A 272 -5.18 18.77 -4.43
CA GLU A 272 -6.38 18.38 -3.69
C GLU A 272 -6.32 16.93 -3.19
N TRP A 273 -5.74 16.03 -3.97
CA TRP A 273 -5.57 14.61 -3.65
C TRP A 273 -4.15 14.34 -3.13
N ARG A 274 -4.02 14.06 -1.82
CA ARG A 274 -2.75 13.75 -1.16
C ARG A 274 -2.92 12.43 -0.44
N ALA A 275 -2.57 11.34 -1.11
CA ALA A 275 -3.04 10.01 -0.71
C ALA A 275 -1.93 9.04 -0.34
N SER A 276 -2.30 8.07 0.48
CA SER A 276 -1.58 6.81 0.56
C SER A 276 -2.53 5.64 0.36
N HIS A 277 -2.03 4.61 -0.30
CA HIS A 277 -2.63 3.31 -0.49
C HIS A 277 -1.98 2.29 0.45
N LEU A 278 -2.77 1.39 1.04
CA LEU A 278 -2.27 0.24 1.80
C LEU A 278 -2.96 -1.06 1.36
N ASP A 279 -2.14 -2.01 0.92
CA ASP A 279 -2.51 -3.39 0.69
C ASP A 279 -2.65 -4.14 2.01
N VAL A 280 -3.89 -4.51 2.33
CA VAL A 280 -4.22 -5.39 3.47
C VAL A 280 -4.64 -6.79 3.00
N SER A 281 -4.67 -7.02 1.69
CA SER A 281 -5.01 -8.29 1.08
C SER A 281 -3.84 -9.27 1.15
N ARG A 282 -2.66 -8.88 0.67
CA ARG A 282 -1.48 -9.76 0.66
C ARG A 282 -1.05 -10.11 2.08
N HIS A 283 -1.06 -9.15 3.00
CA HIS A 283 -0.93 -9.41 4.44
C HIS A 283 -1.97 -8.61 5.22
N PHE A 284 -2.67 -9.27 6.14
CA PHE A 284 -3.67 -8.63 6.98
C PHE A 284 -3.00 -7.74 8.05
N TRP A 285 -3.52 -6.53 8.21
CA TRP A 285 -3.08 -5.57 9.22
C TRP A 285 -4.18 -5.36 10.27
N PRO A 286 -3.91 -5.56 11.56
CA PRO A 286 -4.90 -5.34 12.61
C PRO A 286 -5.49 -3.92 12.60
N THR A 287 -6.74 -3.78 13.05
CA THR A 287 -7.48 -2.51 13.13
C THR A 287 -6.68 -1.40 13.83
N GLU A 288 -5.95 -1.71 14.90
CA GLU A 288 -5.08 -0.77 15.62
C GLU A 288 -3.94 -0.20 14.75
N ASP A 289 -3.38 -1.01 13.84
CA ASP A 289 -2.35 -0.57 12.92
C ASP A 289 -2.94 0.32 11.83
N ILE A 290 -4.16 0.03 11.36
CA ILE A 290 -4.88 0.91 10.41
C ILE A 290 -5.18 2.27 11.04
N LEU A 291 -5.69 2.31 12.27
CA LEU A 291 -5.95 3.56 13.00
C LEU A 291 -4.67 4.39 13.19
N ARG A 292 -3.56 3.72 13.54
CA ARG A 292 -2.25 4.36 13.66
C ARG A 292 -1.72 4.88 12.32
N PHE A 293 -1.93 4.13 11.24
CA PHE A 293 -1.56 4.58 9.91
C PHE A 293 -2.33 5.84 9.50
N VAL A 294 -3.64 5.88 9.75
CA VAL A 294 -4.48 7.08 9.54
C VAL A 294 -3.98 8.28 10.36
N ASP A 295 -3.58 8.08 11.60
CA ASP A 295 -2.97 9.15 12.42
C ASP A 295 -1.68 9.70 11.77
N ILE A 296 -0.84 8.83 11.19
CA ILE A 296 0.39 9.24 10.48
C ILE A 296 0.05 10.04 9.21
N LEU A 297 -0.97 9.62 8.45
CA LEU A 297 -1.46 10.35 7.27
C LEU A 297 -1.96 11.75 7.67
N ALA A 298 -2.75 11.85 8.74
CA ALA A 298 -3.22 13.13 9.26
C ALA A 298 -2.08 14.04 9.73
N TRP A 299 -1.08 13.49 10.43
CA TRP A 299 0.11 14.25 10.85
C TRP A 299 0.91 14.80 9.67
N SER A 300 0.98 14.05 8.57
CA SER A 300 1.62 14.44 7.31
C SER A 300 0.70 15.25 6.38
N ARG A 301 -0.53 15.59 6.82
CA ARG A 301 -1.52 16.35 6.06
C ARG A 301 -1.91 15.72 4.72
N MET A 302 -1.76 14.39 4.62
CA MET A 302 -2.42 13.57 3.61
C MET A 302 -3.91 13.46 3.96
N ASN A 303 -4.79 13.52 2.95
CA ASN A 303 -6.24 13.60 3.14
C ASN A 303 -7.01 12.44 2.51
N VAL A 304 -6.32 11.48 1.90
CA VAL A 304 -6.96 10.28 1.34
C VAL A 304 -6.21 9.03 1.77
N PHE A 305 -6.96 8.03 2.19
CA PHE A 305 -6.49 6.68 2.43
C PHE A 305 -7.20 5.73 1.46
N GLN A 306 -6.49 5.28 0.42
CA GLN A 306 -6.98 4.20 -0.45
C GLN A 306 -6.72 2.86 0.23
N TRP A 307 -7.78 2.10 0.48
CA TRP A 307 -7.70 0.87 1.27
C TRP A 307 -7.94 -0.34 0.38
N HIS A 308 -6.87 -1.05 0.04
CA HIS A 308 -6.88 -2.21 -0.85
C HIS A 308 -7.25 -3.48 -0.08
N LEU A 309 -8.54 -3.78 -0.13
CA LEU A 309 -9.21 -4.76 0.74
C LEU A 309 -9.30 -6.16 0.13
N THR A 310 -8.98 -6.32 -1.15
CA THR A 310 -9.29 -7.55 -1.90
C THR A 310 -8.23 -7.84 -2.94
N ASP A 311 -7.74 -9.07 -3.00
CA ASP A 311 -6.85 -9.55 -4.06
C ASP A 311 -6.93 -11.08 -4.16
N ASP A 312 -6.06 -11.70 -4.97
CA ASP A 312 -5.96 -13.14 -5.13
C ASP A 312 -5.69 -13.86 -3.80
N GLU A 313 -4.83 -13.29 -2.95
CA GLU A 313 -4.39 -13.89 -1.68
C GLU A 313 -5.35 -13.72 -0.52
N GLY A 314 -6.41 -12.91 -0.69
CA GLY A 314 -7.23 -12.49 0.44
C GLY A 314 -8.41 -11.60 0.12
N TRP A 315 -9.51 -11.85 0.82
CA TRP A 315 -10.63 -10.93 0.92
C TRP A 315 -10.77 -10.43 2.36
N ARG A 316 -10.79 -9.10 2.57
CA ARG A 316 -10.64 -8.49 3.90
C ARG A 316 -11.87 -7.75 4.42
N LEU A 317 -12.96 -7.69 3.67
CA LEU A 317 -14.13 -6.90 4.05
C LEU A 317 -15.37 -7.77 4.36
N GLU A 318 -16.03 -7.60 5.50
CA GLU A 318 -17.30 -8.29 5.70
C GLU A 318 -18.41 -7.77 4.74
N ILE A 319 -18.91 -8.66 3.88
CA ILE A 319 -20.12 -8.46 3.06
C ILE A 319 -21.19 -9.42 3.55
N LYS A 320 -22.25 -8.91 4.16
CA LYS A 320 -23.28 -9.74 4.82
C LYS A 320 -24.08 -10.55 3.81
N ALA A 321 -24.28 -10.03 2.60
CA ALA A 321 -24.91 -10.75 1.51
C ALA A 321 -24.06 -11.94 1.01
N TYR A 322 -22.75 -11.91 1.22
CA TYR A 322 -21.79 -12.90 0.72
C TYR A 322 -20.79 -13.35 1.81
N PRO A 323 -21.25 -14.04 2.87
CA PRO A 323 -20.40 -14.38 4.03
C PRO A 323 -19.22 -15.30 3.71
N GLU A 324 -19.28 -16.11 2.65
CA GLU A 324 -18.15 -16.98 2.26
C GLU A 324 -16.90 -16.19 1.84
N LEU A 325 -17.04 -14.90 1.48
CA LEU A 325 -15.89 -14.04 1.19
C LEU A 325 -14.96 -13.94 2.41
N THR A 326 -15.50 -13.92 3.64
CA THR A 326 -14.70 -13.86 4.87
C THR A 326 -14.58 -15.20 5.58
N MET A 327 -15.50 -16.16 5.37
CA MET A 327 -15.34 -17.52 5.92
C MET A 327 -14.27 -18.32 5.17
N THR A 328 -14.17 -18.15 3.85
CA THR A 328 -13.22 -18.85 2.99
C THR A 328 -12.14 -17.92 2.45
N GLY A 329 -12.54 -16.79 1.86
CA GLY A 329 -11.60 -15.88 1.16
C GLY A 329 -10.64 -15.10 2.07
N ALA A 330 -10.90 -15.01 3.37
CA ALA A 330 -10.04 -14.28 4.31
C ALA A 330 -8.89 -15.10 4.89
N PHE A 331 -8.87 -16.43 4.71
CA PHE A 331 -7.89 -17.30 5.35
C PHE A 331 -7.20 -18.22 4.35
N ARG A 332 -5.88 -18.36 4.50
CA ARG A 332 -5.04 -19.23 3.69
C ARG A 332 -4.09 -20.03 4.56
N GLY A 333 -3.65 -21.17 4.06
CA GLY A 333 -2.79 -22.06 4.83
C GLY A 333 -2.85 -23.51 4.38
N PRO A 334 -2.16 -24.41 5.10
CA PRO A 334 -2.29 -25.85 4.86
C PRO A 334 -3.76 -26.28 5.00
N HIS A 335 -4.21 -27.15 4.09
CA HIS A 335 -5.56 -27.74 4.09
C HIS A 335 -6.72 -26.76 3.85
N LEU A 336 -6.45 -25.51 3.50
CA LEU A 336 -7.47 -24.52 3.14
C LEU A 336 -7.63 -24.37 1.62
N PRO A 337 -8.78 -23.85 1.14
CA PRO A 337 -9.00 -23.60 -0.29
C PRO A 337 -7.98 -22.62 -0.91
N LEU A 338 -7.54 -21.63 -0.12
CA LEU A 338 -6.42 -20.77 -0.45
C LEU A 338 -5.14 -21.32 0.16
N VAL A 339 -4.16 -21.61 -0.69
CA VAL A 339 -2.84 -22.09 -0.26
C VAL A 339 -2.02 -20.96 0.38
N SER A 340 -1.02 -21.32 1.19
CA SER A 340 -0.11 -20.37 1.79
C SER A 340 0.61 -19.52 0.74
N GLN A 341 0.70 -18.21 0.98
CA GLN A 341 1.38 -17.24 0.11
C GLN A 341 2.16 -16.22 0.96
N HIS A 342 3.33 -15.82 0.45
CA HIS A 342 4.19 -14.72 0.95
C HIS A 342 4.70 -14.78 2.41
N GLY A 343 4.41 -15.84 3.17
CA GLY A 343 4.82 -16.01 4.56
C GLY A 343 3.87 -16.91 5.34
N TYR A 344 4.14 -17.11 6.63
CA TYR A 344 3.23 -17.80 7.58
C TYR A 344 2.73 -19.17 7.08
N GLY A 345 3.61 -19.91 6.40
CA GLY A 345 3.21 -21.01 5.55
C GLY A 345 2.64 -22.22 6.26
N ASP A 346 3.02 -22.43 7.53
CA ASP A 346 2.70 -23.59 8.36
C ASP A 346 1.45 -23.41 9.22
N GLU A 347 0.75 -22.28 9.11
CA GLU A 347 -0.44 -21.98 9.91
C GLU A 347 -1.63 -21.52 9.06
N THR A 348 -2.80 -21.44 9.69
CA THR A 348 -3.94 -20.71 9.13
C THR A 348 -3.70 -19.22 9.33
N TYR A 349 -3.32 -18.54 8.25
CA TYR A 349 -3.02 -17.11 8.23
C TYR A 349 -4.16 -16.33 7.58
N GLY A 350 -4.53 -15.19 8.17
CA GLY A 350 -5.55 -14.33 7.60
C GLY A 350 -6.20 -13.40 8.62
N GLY A 351 -7.36 -12.88 8.21
CA GLY A 351 -8.12 -11.88 8.94
C GLY A 351 -8.97 -11.05 7.99
N PHE A 352 -9.98 -10.40 8.54
CA PHE A 352 -10.86 -9.47 7.83
C PHE A 352 -11.40 -8.44 8.82
N TYR A 353 -11.89 -7.32 8.30
CA TYR A 353 -12.55 -6.26 9.06
C TYR A 353 -14.06 -6.48 9.02
N THR A 354 -14.65 -6.51 10.21
CA THR A 354 -16.11 -6.46 10.34
C THR A 354 -16.63 -5.10 9.89
N GLN A 355 -17.92 -5.03 9.54
CA GLN A 355 -18.53 -3.75 9.18
C GLN A 355 -18.50 -2.72 10.33
N GLU A 356 -18.48 -3.18 11.59
CA GLU A 356 -18.37 -2.30 12.76
C GLU A 356 -16.96 -1.67 12.84
N GLU A 357 -15.91 -2.49 12.71
CA GLU A 357 -14.52 -1.99 12.68
C GLU A 357 -14.29 -1.04 11.52
N VAL A 358 -14.85 -1.32 10.34
CA VAL A 358 -14.77 -0.43 9.18
C VAL A 358 -15.42 0.92 9.49
N ARG A 359 -16.60 0.93 10.11
CA ARG A 359 -17.26 2.19 10.49
C ARG A 359 -16.44 2.98 11.52
N ASP A 360 -15.81 2.31 12.46
CA ASP A 360 -14.93 2.96 13.44
C ASP A 360 -13.68 3.57 12.77
N ILE A 361 -13.05 2.84 11.84
CA ILE A 361 -11.91 3.33 11.07
C ILE A 361 -12.29 4.52 10.20
N VAL A 362 -13.41 4.43 9.47
CA VAL A 362 -13.92 5.52 8.62
C VAL A 362 -14.22 6.76 9.47
N ALA A 363 -14.94 6.60 10.58
CA ALA A 363 -15.26 7.72 11.47
C ALA A 363 -14.00 8.36 12.08
N HIS A 364 -13.00 7.55 12.44
CA HIS A 364 -11.72 8.05 12.94
C HIS A 364 -10.98 8.85 11.86
N ALA A 365 -10.89 8.32 10.64
CA ALA A 365 -10.26 8.98 9.50
C ALA A 365 -10.94 10.31 9.14
N GLU A 366 -12.28 10.31 9.05
CA GLU A 366 -13.06 11.53 8.78
C GLU A 366 -12.84 12.59 9.85
N SER A 367 -12.76 12.19 11.12
CA SER A 367 -12.48 13.13 12.21
C SER A 367 -11.15 13.87 12.02
N LEU A 368 -10.19 13.26 11.31
CA LEU A 368 -8.86 13.79 11.03
C LEU A 368 -8.72 14.36 9.60
N ASN A 369 -9.83 14.60 8.89
CA ASN A 369 -9.87 15.08 7.51
C ASN A 369 -9.19 14.12 6.51
N VAL A 370 -9.29 12.81 6.76
CA VAL A 370 -8.83 11.74 5.87
C VAL A 370 -10.03 10.99 5.31
N THR A 371 -10.22 11.04 4.00
CA THR A 371 -11.26 10.27 3.29
C THR A 371 -10.77 8.86 3.03
N VAL A 372 -11.57 7.85 3.39
CA VAL A 372 -11.25 6.44 3.11
C VAL A 372 -11.90 6.03 1.80
N VAL A 373 -11.09 5.70 0.80
CA VAL A 373 -11.52 5.21 -0.51
C VAL A 373 -11.34 3.69 -0.52
N PRO A 374 -12.41 2.89 -0.48
CA PRO A 374 -12.30 1.44 -0.53
C PRO A 374 -11.91 1.00 -1.95
N GLU A 375 -11.12 -0.06 -2.01
CA GLU A 375 -10.83 -0.75 -3.27
C GLU A 375 -11.33 -2.20 -3.22
N ILE A 376 -12.12 -2.54 -4.24
CA ILE A 376 -12.60 -3.89 -4.54
C ILE A 376 -12.12 -4.22 -5.96
N ASP A 377 -11.03 -4.95 -6.06
CA ASP A 377 -10.30 -5.19 -7.30
C ASP A 377 -11.03 -6.20 -8.21
N ILE A 378 -11.37 -5.76 -9.43
CA ILE A 378 -12.11 -6.52 -10.43
C ILE A 378 -11.72 -6.08 -11.87
N PRO A 379 -11.88 -6.95 -12.88
CA PRO A 379 -12.28 -8.35 -12.78
C PRO A 379 -11.12 -9.30 -12.46
N GLY A 380 -9.86 -8.86 -12.60
CA GLY A 380 -8.67 -9.63 -12.20
C GLY A 380 -8.57 -9.76 -10.68
N HIS A 381 -7.45 -10.31 -10.19
CA HIS A 381 -7.13 -10.34 -8.75
C HIS A 381 -8.23 -10.96 -7.87
N CYS A 382 -8.97 -11.94 -8.40
CA CYS A 382 -10.19 -12.45 -7.78
C CYS A 382 -10.09 -13.90 -7.31
N THR A 383 -8.89 -14.50 -7.18
CA THR A 383 -8.75 -15.90 -6.71
C THR A 383 -9.47 -16.14 -5.37
N ALA A 384 -9.36 -15.23 -4.39
CA ALA A 384 -10.08 -15.35 -3.11
C ALA A 384 -11.60 -15.38 -3.28
N VAL A 385 -12.14 -14.53 -4.18
CA VAL A 385 -13.56 -14.50 -4.52
C VAL A 385 -13.99 -15.80 -5.20
N LEU A 386 -13.21 -16.26 -6.18
CA LEU A 386 -13.53 -17.45 -6.98
C LEU A 386 -13.41 -18.76 -6.18
N LYS A 387 -12.59 -18.80 -5.14
CA LYS A 387 -12.59 -19.92 -4.18
C LYS A 387 -13.82 -19.93 -3.27
N ALA A 388 -14.34 -18.76 -2.90
CA ALA A 388 -15.57 -18.64 -2.13
C ALA A 388 -16.83 -18.88 -2.99
N TYR A 389 -16.84 -18.41 -4.23
CA TYR A 389 -17.96 -18.51 -5.18
C TYR A 389 -17.50 -19.01 -6.56
N PRO A 390 -17.30 -20.33 -6.71
CA PRO A 390 -16.83 -20.92 -7.97
C PRO A 390 -17.81 -20.76 -9.14
N ASN A 391 -19.07 -20.39 -8.89
CA ASN A 391 -20.09 -20.18 -9.92
C ASN A 391 -19.96 -18.84 -10.65
N LEU A 392 -18.96 -18.01 -10.32
CA LEU A 392 -18.68 -16.74 -11.01
C LEU A 392 -17.70 -16.90 -12.20
N THR A 393 -17.27 -18.13 -12.47
CA THR A 393 -16.55 -18.52 -13.69
C THR A 393 -17.44 -19.34 -14.61
N ASP A 394 -17.00 -19.48 -15.85
CA ASP A 394 -17.63 -20.40 -16.80
C ASP A 394 -17.16 -21.84 -16.51
N PRO A 395 -18.06 -22.78 -16.14
CA PRO A 395 -17.67 -24.16 -15.83
C PRO A 395 -17.14 -24.92 -17.05
N ASP A 396 -17.41 -24.45 -18.26
CA ASP A 396 -16.91 -25.05 -19.50
C ASP A 396 -15.59 -24.40 -19.98
N GLU A 397 -15.09 -23.38 -19.29
CA GLU A 397 -13.74 -22.86 -19.53
C GLU A 397 -12.70 -23.85 -18.98
N ARG A 398 -11.69 -24.15 -19.79
CA ARG A 398 -10.61 -25.06 -19.40
C ARG A 398 -9.82 -24.47 -18.23
N GLU A 399 -9.59 -25.28 -17.18
CA GLU A 399 -8.68 -24.93 -16.09
C GLU A 399 -7.25 -24.66 -16.61
N GLU A 400 -6.59 -23.68 -16.03
CA GLU A 400 -5.30 -23.17 -16.49
C GLU A 400 -5.33 -22.77 -17.98
N SER A 401 -6.44 -22.19 -18.46
CA SER A 401 -6.50 -21.59 -19.82
C SER A 401 -5.58 -20.37 -19.94
N TYR A 402 -5.40 -19.64 -18.83
CA TYR A 402 -4.47 -18.53 -18.69
C TYR A 402 -3.92 -18.45 -17.26
N HIS A 403 -2.88 -17.64 -17.05
CA HIS A 403 -2.31 -17.34 -15.75
C HIS A 403 -2.06 -15.84 -15.60
N SER A 404 -2.39 -15.25 -14.45
CA SER A 404 -2.09 -13.85 -14.15
C SER A 404 -0.58 -13.59 -14.04
N VAL A 405 -0.19 -12.32 -13.92
CA VAL A 405 1.19 -11.89 -13.65
C VAL A 405 1.75 -12.57 -12.38
N GLN A 406 0.90 -12.73 -11.36
CA GLN A 406 1.16 -13.40 -10.08
C GLN A 406 1.17 -14.93 -10.21
N GLY A 407 0.69 -15.47 -11.33
CA GLY A 407 0.75 -16.89 -11.67
C GLY A 407 -0.44 -17.72 -11.19
N TYR A 408 -1.55 -17.06 -10.85
CA TYR A 408 -2.83 -17.73 -10.57
C TYR A 408 -3.53 -18.11 -11.86
N ALA A 409 -4.08 -19.33 -11.89
CA ALA A 409 -4.87 -19.79 -13.02
C ALA A 409 -6.29 -19.23 -12.94
N ASN A 410 -6.84 -18.82 -14.09
CA ASN A 410 -8.25 -18.42 -14.21
C ASN A 410 -8.73 -17.44 -13.12
N ASN A 411 -7.92 -16.44 -12.76
CA ASN A 411 -8.14 -15.61 -11.57
C ASN A 411 -9.12 -14.45 -11.74
N ALA A 412 -9.89 -14.41 -12.84
CA ALA A 412 -10.73 -13.26 -13.17
C ALA A 412 -12.22 -13.61 -13.18
N LEU A 413 -13.05 -12.71 -12.63
CA LEU A 413 -14.51 -12.79 -12.73
C LEU A 413 -14.93 -12.83 -14.20
N ASN A 414 -15.86 -13.72 -14.56
CA ASN A 414 -16.23 -13.87 -15.97
C ASN A 414 -17.34 -12.87 -16.37
N PRO A 415 -17.13 -12.00 -17.38
CA PRO A 415 -18.09 -10.99 -17.83
C PRO A 415 -19.37 -11.56 -18.48
N ALA A 416 -19.36 -12.83 -18.87
CA ALA A 416 -20.50 -13.48 -19.50
C ALA A 416 -21.42 -14.23 -18.51
N ILE A 417 -21.07 -14.24 -17.23
CA ILE A 417 -21.88 -14.86 -16.17
C ILE A 417 -22.83 -13.80 -15.56
N PRO A 418 -24.16 -13.93 -15.70
CA PRO A 418 -25.11 -12.96 -15.15
C PRO A 418 -24.98 -12.75 -13.64
N GLU A 419 -24.73 -13.82 -12.90
CA GLU A 419 -24.57 -13.84 -11.44
C GLU A 419 -23.39 -12.96 -10.97
N THR A 420 -22.38 -12.74 -11.83
CA THR A 420 -21.28 -11.81 -11.55
C THR A 420 -21.80 -10.40 -11.29
N TYR A 421 -22.78 -9.94 -12.06
CA TYR A 421 -23.33 -8.58 -11.89
C TYR A 421 -24.28 -8.48 -10.70
N GLU A 422 -24.97 -9.57 -10.33
CA GLU A 422 -25.76 -9.63 -9.10
C GLU A 422 -24.85 -9.57 -7.86
N PHE A 423 -23.73 -10.28 -7.91
CA PHE A 423 -22.66 -10.20 -6.92
C PHE A 423 -22.12 -8.78 -6.76
N LEU A 424 -21.72 -8.14 -7.87
CA LEU A 424 -21.20 -6.77 -7.84
C LEU A 424 -22.21 -5.75 -7.31
N GLU A 425 -23.49 -5.85 -7.69
CA GLU A 425 -24.53 -4.94 -7.18
C GLU A 425 -24.66 -5.06 -5.66
N ALA A 426 -24.70 -6.28 -5.11
CA ALA A 426 -24.83 -6.47 -3.67
C ALA A 426 -23.55 -6.09 -2.89
N VAL A 427 -22.36 -6.42 -3.41
CA VAL A 427 -21.09 -5.97 -2.81
C VAL A 427 -20.99 -4.45 -2.80
N PHE A 428 -21.21 -3.79 -3.95
CA PHE A 428 -21.12 -2.33 -4.05
C PHE A 428 -22.21 -1.60 -3.26
N ALA A 429 -23.38 -2.21 -3.06
CA ALA A 429 -24.39 -1.67 -2.17
C ALA A 429 -23.89 -1.57 -0.71
N GLU A 430 -23.28 -2.64 -0.19
CA GLU A 430 -22.74 -2.65 1.17
C GLU A 430 -21.49 -1.78 1.30
N VAL A 431 -20.58 -1.80 0.30
CA VAL A 431 -19.40 -0.92 0.28
C VAL A 431 -19.83 0.55 0.25
N ALA A 432 -20.80 0.94 -0.58
CA ALA A 432 -21.29 2.32 -0.61
C ALA A 432 -21.93 2.77 0.71
N ASP A 433 -22.53 1.86 1.48
CA ASP A 433 -23.09 2.16 2.81
C ASP A 433 -22.02 2.28 3.91
N LEU A 434 -20.90 1.57 3.77
CA LEU A 434 -19.78 1.62 4.73
C LEU A 434 -18.87 2.83 4.49
N PHE A 435 -18.68 3.20 3.22
CA PHE A 435 -17.70 4.21 2.82
C PHE A 435 -18.41 5.44 2.23
N PRO A 436 -18.31 6.61 2.90
CA PRO A 436 -18.94 7.86 2.45
C PRO A 436 -18.20 8.54 1.30
N SER A 437 -16.99 8.08 0.97
CA SER A 437 -16.22 8.52 -0.20
C SER A 437 -17.09 8.57 -1.46
N GLU A 438 -16.91 9.61 -2.28
CA GLU A 438 -17.58 9.69 -3.58
C GLU A 438 -17.07 8.63 -4.56
N TYR A 439 -15.83 8.14 -4.36
CA TYR A 439 -15.18 7.13 -5.18
C TYR A 439 -15.18 5.75 -4.52
N ILE A 440 -15.37 4.72 -5.32
CA ILE A 440 -14.97 3.33 -5.03
C ILE A 440 -13.94 2.94 -6.08
N HIS A 441 -12.77 2.50 -5.65
CA HIS A 441 -11.73 2.00 -6.55
C HIS A 441 -12.08 0.56 -6.95
N VAL A 442 -12.04 0.26 -8.24
CA VAL A 442 -12.40 -1.08 -8.76
C VAL A 442 -11.19 -1.88 -9.23
N GLY A 443 -9.99 -1.39 -8.95
CA GLY A 443 -8.75 -1.96 -9.47
C GLY A 443 -8.71 -1.88 -10.99
N GLY A 444 -8.75 -3.04 -11.64
CA GLY A 444 -8.83 -3.17 -13.09
C GLY A 444 -7.48 -3.33 -13.80
N ASP A 445 -6.45 -3.62 -13.04
CA ASP A 445 -5.09 -3.88 -13.47
C ASP A 445 -4.85 -5.35 -13.86
N GLU A 446 -3.77 -5.57 -14.60
CA GLU A 446 -3.13 -6.86 -14.86
C GLU A 446 -4.02 -8.04 -15.33
N VAL A 447 -5.15 -7.77 -15.99
CA VAL A 447 -5.95 -8.80 -16.66
C VAL A 447 -5.17 -9.41 -17.82
N ASP A 448 -4.82 -10.71 -17.70
CA ASP A 448 -4.03 -11.43 -18.71
C ASP A 448 -4.73 -11.39 -20.08
N GLU A 449 -3.95 -11.18 -21.15
CA GLU A 449 -4.48 -11.03 -22.51
C GLU A 449 -5.27 -12.23 -23.01
N LYS A 450 -5.14 -13.42 -22.39
CA LYS A 450 -5.86 -14.65 -22.73
C LYS A 450 -7.10 -14.88 -21.87
N SER A 451 -7.38 -14.02 -20.90
CA SER A 451 -8.53 -14.15 -20.01
C SER A 451 -9.82 -14.34 -20.81
N TRP A 452 -10.59 -15.37 -20.45
CA TRP A 452 -11.89 -15.73 -21.03
C TRP A 452 -11.89 -16.16 -22.51
N LEU A 453 -10.75 -16.16 -23.21
CA LEU A 453 -10.72 -16.51 -24.64
C LEU A 453 -11.11 -17.98 -24.91
N GLU A 454 -10.96 -18.85 -23.91
CA GLU A 454 -11.41 -20.24 -23.96
C GLU A 454 -12.78 -20.48 -23.31
N SER A 455 -13.43 -19.45 -22.74
CA SER A 455 -14.79 -19.56 -22.19
C SER A 455 -15.84 -19.54 -23.31
N PRO A 456 -16.67 -20.59 -23.47
CA PRO A 456 -17.77 -20.58 -24.44
C PRO A 456 -18.75 -19.42 -24.22
N ASN A 457 -19.09 -19.10 -22.98
CA ASN A 457 -20.01 -18.00 -22.67
C ASN A 457 -19.41 -16.64 -23.05
N ALA A 458 -18.12 -16.42 -22.77
CA ALA A 458 -17.43 -15.20 -23.16
C ALA A 458 -17.33 -15.05 -24.68
N GLN A 459 -17.05 -16.14 -25.41
CA GLN A 459 -17.04 -16.13 -26.88
C GLN A 459 -18.41 -15.75 -27.46
N ASP A 460 -19.50 -16.22 -26.86
CA ASP A 460 -20.85 -15.88 -27.30
C ASP A 460 -21.22 -14.43 -26.96
N LEU A 461 -20.81 -13.92 -25.79
CA LEU A 461 -20.94 -12.51 -25.43
C LEU A 461 -20.16 -11.62 -26.40
N MET A 462 -18.92 -11.97 -26.72
CA MET A 462 -18.10 -11.22 -27.69
C MET A 462 -18.77 -11.14 -29.07
N LYS A 463 -19.37 -12.23 -29.55
CA LYS A 463 -20.13 -12.22 -30.81
C LYS A 463 -21.38 -11.33 -30.71
N ALA A 464 -22.12 -11.40 -29.61
CA ALA A 464 -23.36 -10.65 -29.41
C ALA A 464 -23.13 -9.14 -29.35
N GLU A 465 -22.09 -8.72 -28.64
CA GLU A 465 -21.75 -7.30 -28.41
C GLU A 465 -20.69 -6.78 -29.42
N SER A 466 -20.26 -7.61 -30.36
CA SER A 466 -19.23 -7.29 -31.37
C SER A 466 -17.89 -6.83 -30.75
N LEU A 467 -17.47 -7.48 -29.67
CA LEU A 467 -16.24 -7.18 -28.93
C LEU A 467 -15.06 -8.02 -29.43
N SER A 468 -13.87 -7.43 -29.41
CA SER A 468 -12.62 -8.04 -29.89
C SER A 468 -11.61 -8.23 -28.76
N GLY A 469 -11.35 -9.51 -28.46
CA GLY A 469 -10.39 -9.93 -27.45
C GLY A 469 -10.74 -9.50 -26.02
N THR A 470 -9.79 -9.75 -25.13
CA THR A 470 -9.94 -9.59 -23.68
C THR A 470 -10.12 -8.14 -23.26
N MET A 471 -9.36 -7.21 -23.86
CA MET A 471 -9.38 -5.80 -23.43
C MET A 471 -10.75 -5.13 -23.67
N GLU A 472 -11.40 -5.38 -24.82
CA GLU A 472 -12.75 -4.86 -25.05
C GLU A 472 -13.80 -5.55 -24.17
N LEU A 473 -13.60 -6.83 -23.83
CA LEU A 473 -14.46 -7.56 -22.90
C LEU A 473 -14.33 -7.05 -21.46
N GLN A 474 -13.11 -6.73 -21.03
CA GLN A 474 -12.82 -6.06 -19.76
C GLN A 474 -13.47 -4.67 -19.73
N ALA A 475 -13.33 -3.86 -20.78
CA ALA A 475 -13.98 -2.56 -20.87
C ALA A 475 -15.53 -2.67 -20.84
N TYR A 476 -16.11 -3.71 -21.46
CA TYR A 476 -17.53 -4.01 -21.32
C TYR A 476 -17.91 -4.30 -19.86
N PHE A 477 -17.15 -5.15 -19.18
CA PHE A 477 -17.35 -5.47 -17.76
C PHE A 477 -17.26 -4.22 -16.87
N LEU A 478 -16.20 -3.44 -17.01
CA LEU A 478 -15.96 -2.25 -16.19
C LEU A 478 -17.01 -1.17 -16.43
N ARG A 479 -17.55 -1.01 -17.65
CA ARG A 479 -18.68 -0.10 -17.90
C ARG A 479 -19.96 -0.55 -17.20
N LYS A 480 -20.19 -1.86 -17.06
CA LYS A 480 -21.31 -2.38 -16.26
C LYS A 480 -21.09 -2.11 -14.77
N ALA A 481 -19.89 -2.34 -14.25
CA ALA A 481 -19.52 -2.00 -12.88
C ALA A 481 -19.68 -0.48 -12.60
N GLN A 482 -19.21 0.36 -13.52
CA GLN A 482 -19.39 1.82 -13.46
C GLN A 482 -20.88 2.20 -13.41
N ALA A 483 -21.73 1.54 -14.20
CA ALA A 483 -23.17 1.79 -14.18
C ALA A 483 -23.82 1.38 -12.85
N ILE A 484 -23.37 0.28 -12.24
CA ILE A 484 -23.80 -0.15 -10.90
C ILE A 484 -23.41 0.89 -9.86
N LEU A 485 -22.13 1.32 -9.84
CA LEU A 485 -21.66 2.37 -8.93
C LEU A 485 -22.46 3.67 -9.07
N LYS A 486 -22.77 4.09 -10.31
CA LYS A 486 -23.62 5.27 -10.57
C LYS A 486 -25.01 5.13 -9.92
N LYS A 487 -25.63 3.94 -9.87
CA LYS A 487 -26.91 3.73 -9.15
C LYS A 487 -26.79 3.93 -7.64
N HIS A 488 -25.62 3.62 -7.07
CA HIS A 488 -25.31 3.83 -5.66
C HIS A 488 -24.76 5.23 -5.35
N ASN A 489 -24.83 6.16 -6.31
CA ASN A 489 -24.27 7.51 -6.20
C ASN A 489 -22.77 7.49 -5.86
N ARG A 490 -22.03 6.59 -6.51
CA ARG A 490 -20.58 6.50 -6.43
C ARG A 490 -19.97 6.66 -7.82
N LYS A 491 -18.80 7.27 -7.86
CA LYS A 491 -17.92 7.38 -9.01
C LYS A 491 -16.91 6.24 -9.01
N LEU A 492 -16.45 5.88 -10.19
CA LEU A 492 -15.43 4.85 -10.36
C LEU A 492 -14.05 5.48 -10.19
N ALA A 493 -13.20 4.87 -9.38
CA ALA A 493 -11.75 5.05 -9.48
C ALA A 493 -11.12 3.73 -9.96
N GLY A 494 -9.95 3.78 -10.61
CA GLY A 494 -9.29 2.58 -11.11
C GLY A 494 -7.83 2.81 -11.47
N TRP A 495 -7.08 1.71 -11.65
CA TRP A 495 -5.73 1.76 -12.20
C TRP A 495 -5.77 2.17 -13.68
N ASP A 496 -4.64 2.61 -14.23
CA ASP A 496 -4.60 3.21 -15.56
C ASP A 496 -5.07 2.28 -16.69
N GLU A 497 -5.00 0.96 -16.51
CA GLU A 497 -5.51 -0.05 -17.47
C GLU A 497 -7.03 0.01 -17.67
N VAL A 498 -7.78 0.61 -16.75
CA VAL A 498 -9.23 0.85 -16.90
C VAL A 498 -9.56 1.72 -18.14
N SER A 499 -8.56 2.43 -18.69
CA SER A 499 -8.67 3.17 -19.95
C SER A 499 -8.60 2.30 -21.22
N HIS A 500 -8.14 1.05 -21.12
CA HIS A 500 -7.90 0.17 -22.28
C HIS A 500 -9.18 -0.40 -22.90
N GLY A 501 -9.10 -0.90 -24.14
CA GLY A 501 -10.24 -1.57 -24.80
C GLY A 501 -11.45 -0.68 -25.07
N GLY A 502 -11.25 0.64 -25.13
CA GLY A 502 -12.33 1.64 -25.22
C GLY A 502 -12.74 2.23 -23.87
N GLY A 503 -12.21 1.69 -22.77
CA GLY A 503 -12.25 2.25 -21.43
C GLY A 503 -13.64 2.39 -20.81
N VAL A 504 -13.65 2.92 -19.59
CA VAL A 504 -14.85 3.43 -18.93
C VAL A 504 -15.18 4.85 -19.41
N ASP A 505 -16.36 5.36 -19.06
CA ASP A 505 -16.67 6.77 -19.29
C ASP A 505 -15.73 7.65 -18.47
N ALA A 506 -15.00 8.56 -19.13
CA ALA A 506 -14.04 9.44 -18.48
C ALA A 506 -14.72 10.50 -17.58
N ASP A 507 -15.96 10.89 -17.88
CA ASP A 507 -16.70 11.83 -17.05
C ASP A 507 -17.10 11.18 -15.72
N GLY A 508 -16.62 11.76 -14.62
CA GLY A 508 -16.82 11.22 -13.28
C GLY A 508 -16.02 9.96 -12.97
N SER A 509 -14.88 9.74 -13.63
CA SER A 509 -13.92 8.69 -13.30
C SER A 509 -12.54 9.25 -12.95
N LEU A 510 -11.90 8.65 -11.95
CA LEU A 510 -10.55 9.00 -11.50
C LEU A 510 -9.59 7.84 -11.77
N LEU A 511 -8.49 8.09 -12.49
CA LEU A 511 -7.48 7.06 -12.76
C LEU A 511 -6.19 7.28 -11.98
N VAL A 512 -5.62 6.22 -11.42
CA VAL A 512 -4.31 6.26 -10.76
C VAL A 512 -3.24 5.76 -11.73
N ALA A 513 -2.41 6.68 -12.22
CA ALA A 513 -1.35 6.39 -13.19
C ALA A 513 -0.12 5.82 -12.49
N TRP A 514 0.15 4.53 -12.70
CA TRP A 514 1.14 3.79 -11.90
C TRP A 514 2.26 3.16 -12.71
N GLN A 515 2.01 2.74 -13.95
CA GLN A 515 3.01 1.95 -14.68
C GLN A 515 4.26 2.78 -15.01
N LYS A 516 4.05 4.03 -15.45
CA LYS A 516 5.12 4.95 -15.88
C LYS A 516 4.72 6.42 -15.69
N PRO A 517 5.68 7.33 -15.42
CA PRO A 517 5.39 8.76 -15.26
C PRO A 517 4.64 9.38 -16.45
N GLU A 518 4.98 8.97 -17.69
CA GLU A 518 4.44 9.54 -18.92
C GLU A 518 2.93 9.26 -19.11
N LEU A 519 2.39 8.22 -18.47
CA LEU A 519 0.97 7.89 -18.56
C LEU A 519 0.08 8.95 -17.93
N THR A 520 0.58 9.68 -16.93
CA THR A 520 -0.15 10.77 -16.28
C THR A 520 -0.66 11.77 -17.33
N LYS A 521 0.23 12.25 -18.20
CA LYS A 521 -0.14 13.20 -19.28
C LYS A 521 -1.10 12.56 -20.28
N LYS A 522 -0.83 11.32 -20.68
CA LYS A 522 -1.63 10.61 -21.67
C LYS A 522 -3.09 10.45 -21.23
N LEU A 523 -3.34 10.03 -19.99
CA LEU A 523 -4.69 9.85 -19.46
C LEU A 523 -5.44 11.18 -19.30
N ILE A 524 -4.72 12.25 -18.94
CA ILE A 524 -5.28 13.60 -18.92
C ILE A 524 -5.73 14.03 -20.32
N GLU A 525 -4.91 13.78 -21.35
CA GLU A 525 -5.25 14.07 -22.76
C GLU A 525 -6.43 13.21 -23.26
N GLU A 526 -6.63 12.02 -22.69
CA GLU A 526 -7.80 11.16 -22.93
C GLU A 526 -9.07 11.62 -22.19
N GLY A 527 -8.95 12.63 -21.30
CA GLY A 527 -10.08 13.30 -20.66
C GLY A 527 -10.42 12.81 -19.25
N TYR A 528 -9.57 12.01 -18.63
CA TYR A 528 -9.74 11.55 -17.24
C TYR A 528 -9.27 12.59 -16.22
N GLU A 529 -9.78 12.49 -14.99
CA GLU A 529 -9.08 13.02 -13.80
C GLU A 529 -8.01 11.99 -13.39
N VAL A 530 -6.82 12.46 -13.00
CA VAL A 530 -5.67 11.58 -12.79
C VAL A 530 -4.96 11.86 -11.47
N VAL A 531 -4.56 10.79 -10.79
CA VAL A 531 -3.62 10.79 -9.65
C VAL A 531 -2.30 10.20 -10.12
N CYS A 532 -1.19 10.90 -9.87
CA CYS A 532 0.14 10.43 -10.24
C CYS A 532 0.72 9.53 -9.14
N SER A 533 1.01 8.28 -9.46
CA SER A 533 1.56 7.28 -8.53
C SER A 533 2.55 6.30 -9.18
N PRO A 534 3.55 6.76 -9.97
CA PRO A 534 4.40 5.85 -10.73
C PRO A 534 5.25 4.95 -9.82
N GLY A 535 5.32 3.66 -10.15
CA GLY A 535 6.09 2.68 -9.39
C GLY A 535 7.57 3.00 -9.23
N GLN A 536 8.12 3.79 -10.15
CA GLN A 536 9.51 4.24 -10.13
C GLN A 536 9.80 5.26 -9.01
N ALA A 537 8.77 5.91 -8.46
CA ALA A 537 8.94 6.98 -7.46
C ALA A 537 8.09 6.80 -6.20
N TYR A 538 6.85 6.33 -6.31
CA TYR A 538 5.87 6.36 -5.22
C TYR A 538 5.37 4.99 -4.76
N TYR A 539 5.92 3.88 -5.29
CA TYR A 539 5.69 2.55 -4.73
C TYR A 539 6.69 2.29 -3.60
N LEU A 540 6.17 2.17 -2.38
CA LEU A 540 6.96 2.10 -1.16
C LEU A 540 7.35 0.66 -0.80
N ASP A 541 6.89 -0.32 -1.56
CA ASP A 541 7.34 -1.72 -1.54
C ASP A 541 8.58 -1.97 -2.42
N MET A 542 8.97 -1.01 -3.27
CA MET A 542 10.25 -1.07 -3.99
C MET A 542 11.42 -0.98 -3.00
N ALA A 543 12.44 -1.81 -3.21
CA ALA A 543 13.69 -1.75 -2.47
C ALA A 543 14.35 -0.37 -2.61
N GLN A 544 15.06 0.03 -1.56
CA GLN A 544 15.63 1.39 -1.45
C GLN A 544 17.09 1.47 -1.90
N SER A 545 17.69 0.34 -2.26
CA SER A 545 18.97 0.26 -2.97
C SER A 545 19.12 -1.11 -3.63
N GLU A 546 20.21 -1.28 -4.39
CA GLU A 546 20.49 -2.49 -5.16
C GLU A 546 21.12 -3.62 -4.32
N GLY A 547 21.50 -3.33 -3.08
CA GLY A 547 22.22 -4.28 -2.24
C GLY A 547 21.37 -5.50 -1.88
N TRP A 548 21.98 -6.69 -1.94
CA TRP A 548 21.29 -7.98 -1.76
C TRP A 548 20.50 -8.09 -0.46
N GLU A 549 20.99 -7.46 0.61
CA GLU A 549 20.37 -7.53 1.93
C GLU A 549 19.18 -6.57 2.10
N GLU A 550 18.96 -5.63 1.17
CA GLU A 550 17.78 -4.78 1.19
C GLU A 550 16.51 -5.63 0.96
N PRO A 551 15.45 -5.41 1.74
CA PRO A 551 14.14 -5.95 1.43
C PRO A 551 13.43 -5.11 0.36
N GLY A 552 12.50 -5.74 -0.34
CA GLY A 552 11.58 -5.08 -1.26
C GLY A 552 11.54 -5.70 -2.64
N ALA A 553 10.61 -5.21 -3.45
CA ALA A 553 10.53 -5.54 -4.86
C ALA A 553 11.61 -4.77 -5.65
N GLY A 554 11.89 -5.23 -6.88
CA GLY A 554 12.79 -4.53 -7.80
C GLY A 554 12.25 -4.39 -9.21
N TRP A 555 10.97 -4.71 -9.47
CA TRP A 555 10.43 -4.73 -10.83
C TRP A 555 10.34 -3.33 -11.45
N ALA A 556 10.04 -2.29 -10.66
CA ALA A 556 10.01 -0.90 -11.12
C ALA A 556 11.38 -0.20 -11.08
N GLY A 557 12.41 -0.88 -10.55
CA GLY A 557 13.70 -0.29 -10.19
C GLY A 557 13.85 -0.17 -8.67
N TYR A 558 14.71 0.76 -8.23
CA TYR A 558 14.98 1.03 -6.82
C TYR A 558 14.64 2.48 -6.52
N THR A 559 13.87 2.70 -5.47
CA THR A 559 13.34 4.03 -5.15
C THR A 559 13.95 4.49 -3.83
N THR A 560 15.07 5.19 -3.90
CA THR A 560 15.70 5.78 -2.72
C THR A 560 14.78 6.85 -2.11
N PRO A 561 14.93 7.17 -0.80
CA PRO A 561 14.28 8.31 -0.20
C PRO A 561 14.49 9.64 -0.95
N GLU A 562 15.68 9.86 -1.51
CA GLU A 562 16.00 11.06 -2.28
C GLU A 562 15.28 11.07 -3.63
N ALA A 563 15.18 9.93 -4.31
CA ALA A 563 14.48 9.80 -5.59
C ALA A 563 12.97 10.07 -5.42
N ALA A 564 12.34 9.45 -4.41
CA ALA A 564 10.94 9.71 -4.06
C ALA A 564 10.71 11.20 -3.73
N TYR A 565 11.64 11.80 -2.97
CA TYR A 565 11.57 13.22 -2.64
C TYR A 565 11.78 14.12 -3.85
N ALA A 566 12.65 13.79 -4.79
CA ALA A 566 12.97 14.64 -5.93
C ALA A 566 11.93 14.57 -7.06
N PHE A 567 11.08 13.54 -7.08
CA PHE A 567 10.09 13.35 -8.14
C PHE A 567 9.09 14.53 -8.22
N GLU A 568 8.76 14.91 -9.45
CA GLU A 568 7.86 16.03 -9.78
C GLU A 568 6.72 15.55 -10.70
N ALA A 569 5.54 15.37 -10.11
CA ALA A 569 4.36 14.78 -10.73
C ALA A 569 3.77 15.59 -11.89
N ALA A 570 3.97 16.92 -11.91
CA ALA A 570 3.45 17.80 -12.96
C ALA A 570 4.43 18.00 -14.13
N THR A 571 5.55 17.25 -14.17
CA THR A 571 6.56 17.39 -15.23
C THR A 571 5.94 17.17 -16.61
N GLY A 572 6.05 18.17 -17.48
CA GLY A 572 5.60 18.08 -18.89
C GLY A 572 4.10 18.27 -19.11
N LEU A 573 3.34 18.62 -18.07
CA LEU A 573 1.94 19.03 -18.20
C LEU A 573 1.85 20.48 -18.66
N ASP A 574 0.89 20.75 -19.55
CA ASP A 574 0.56 22.09 -20.02
C ASP A 574 -0.41 22.76 -19.03
N ASP A 575 -0.35 24.09 -18.91
CA ASP A 575 -1.13 24.85 -17.91
C ASP A 575 -2.65 24.70 -18.06
N ASP A 576 -3.15 24.40 -19.26
CA ASP A 576 -4.58 24.29 -19.58
C ASP A 576 -5.22 22.96 -19.19
N VAL A 577 -4.40 21.94 -18.91
CA VAL A 577 -4.86 20.62 -18.47
C VAL A 577 -4.41 20.28 -17.04
N ALA A 578 -3.71 21.20 -16.38
CA ALA A 578 -3.18 21.02 -15.04
C ALA A 578 -4.26 20.69 -14.00
N ASP A 579 -5.47 21.23 -14.14
CA ASP A 579 -6.60 20.99 -13.22
C ASP A 579 -7.09 19.53 -13.21
N ARG A 580 -6.74 18.73 -14.24
CA ARG A 580 -7.06 17.29 -14.30
C ARG A 580 -6.08 16.42 -13.52
N LEU A 581 -4.90 16.95 -13.17
CA LEU A 581 -4.01 16.30 -12.21
C LEU A 581 -4.51 16.59 -10.79
N LYS A 582 -5.29 15.67 -10.23
CA LYS A 582 -5.89 15.82 -8.89
C LYS A 582 -4.84 15.79 -7.78
N GLY A 583 -3.76 15.04 -7.99
CA GLY A 583 -2.62 15.05 -7.07
C GLY A 583 -1.75 13.81 -7.14
N VAL A 584 -1.26 13.37 -5.98
CA VAL A 584 -0.25 12.30 -5.84
C VAL A 584 -0.68 11.25 -4.83
N GLN A 585 -0.16 10.03 -5.02
CA GLN A 585 -0.40 8.91 -4.12
C GLN A 585 0.86 8.09 -3.90
N ALA A 586 1.05 7.62 -2.66
CA ALA A 586 2.01 6.57 -2.34
C ALA A 586 1.30 5.21 -2.36
N CYS A 587 1.86 4.18 -2.99
CA CYS A 587 1.32 2.82 -2.93
C CYS A 587 2.18 1.90 -2.07
N ILE A 588 1.58 1.22 -1.11
CA ILE A 588 2.25 0.24 -0.24
C ILE A 588 1.66 -1.15 -0.52
N TRP A 589 2.26 -1.89 -1.47
CA TRP A 589 1.95 -3.30 -1.71
C TRP A 589 2.68 -4.19 -0.70
N CYS A 590 2.09 -5.31 -0.30
CA CYS A 590 2.52 -6.03 0.90
C CYS A 590 3.08 -7.44 0.66
N GLU A 591 3.42 -7.85 -0.56
CA GLU A 591 4.04 -9.16 -0.83
C GLU A 591 5.37 -9.33 -0.08
N HIS A 592 6.17 -8.26 0.04
CA HIS A 592 7.45 -8.25 0.75
C HIS A 592 7.37 -7.72 2.18
N ILE A 593 6.23 -7.17 2.59
CA ILE A 593 6.06 -6.50 3.88
C ILE A 593 5.27 -7.40 4.82
N THR A 594 5.98 -8.31 5.50
CA THR A 594 5.35 -9.33 6.35
C THR A 594 5.11 -8.88 7.80
N ASN A 595 5.74 -7.79 8.24
CA ASN A 595 5.62 -7.29 9.62
C ASN A 595 5.94 -5.79 9.73
N LYS A 596 5.62 -5.19 10.88
CA LYS A 596 5.85 -3.76 11.19
C LYS A 596 7.31 -3.31 11.06
N THR A 597 8.28 -4.16 11.36
CA THR A 597 9.70 -3.79 11.23
C THR A 597 10.08 -3.58 9.77
N ILE A 598 9.67 -4.50 8.89
CA ILE A 598 9.88 -4.35 7.44
C ILE A 598 9.06 -3.18 6.92
N PHE A 599 7.80 -3.03 7.35
CA PHE A 599 6.96 -1.88 6.98
C PHE A 599 7.67 -0.57 7.29
N ASN A 600 8.18 -0.42 8.51
CA ASN A 600 8.84 0.81 8.94
C ASN A 600 10.12 1.09 8.16
N HIS A 601 10.88 0.05 7.80
CA HIS A 601 12.04 0.18 6.92
C HIS A 601 11.64 0.62 5.51
N MET A 602 10.61 0.00 4.94
CA MET A 602 10.19 0.22 3.55
C MET A 602 9.45 1.56 3.36
N VAL A 603 8.52 1.88 4.25
CA VAL A 603 7.60 3.01 4.08
C VAL A 603 8.23 4.34 4.52
N PHE A 604 9.00 4.35 5.61
CA PHE A 604 9.56 5.59 6.16
C PHE A 604 11.03 5.76 5.80
N PRO A 605 11.46 6.95 5.34
CA PRO A 605 10.72 8.22 5.36
C PRO A 605 9.95 8.54 4.06
N ARG A 606 9.89 7.62 3.10
CA ARG A 606 9.35 7.88 1.75
C ARG A 606 7.89 8.33 1.74
N LEU A 607 7.04 7.83 2.64
CA LEU A 607 5.66 8.31 2.79
C LEU A 607 5.59 9.83 2.99
N PHE A 608 6.46 10.38 3.86
CA PHE A 608 6.54 11.82 4.09
C PHE A 608 7.11 12.58 2.89
N ALA A 609 7.93 11.93 2.05
CA ALA A 609 8.41 12.54 0.82
C ALA A 609 7.26 12.73 -0.18
N VAL A 610 6.33 11.75 -0.27
CA VAL A 610 5.11 11.87 -1.08
C VAL A 610 4.16 12.92 -0.48
N ALA A 611 3.99 12.94 0.84
CA ALA A 611 3.23 14.00 1.50
C ALA A 611 3.79 15.39 1.20
N GLU A 612 5.12 15.54 1.20
CA GLU A 612 5.77 16.81 0.85
C GLU A 612 5.61 17.15 -0.63
N ALA A 613 5.61 16.18 -1.54
CA ALA A 613 5.28 16.42 -2.96
C ALA A 613 3.81 16.83 -3.18
N GLY A 614 2.90 16.28 -2.37
CA GLY A 614 1.46 16.60 -2.40
C GLY A 614 1.10 17.98 -1.87
N TRP A 615 1.96 18.55 -1.01
CA TRP A 615 1.68 19.77 -0.28
C TRP A 615 2.60 20.94 -0.66
N THR A 616 3.91 20.72 -0.67
CA THR A 616 4.92 21.77 -0.78
C THR A 616 5.23 22.09 -2.23
N ASP A 617 5.26 23.38 -2.58
CA ASP A 617 5.69 23.81 -3.90
C ASP A 617 7.14 23.38 -4.20
N PRO A 618 7.45 22.95 -5.43
CA PRO A 618 8.77 22.43 -5.78
C PRO A 618 9.93 23.37 -5.44
N GLN A 619 9.73 24.69 -5.59
CA GLN A 619 10.73 25.71 -5.27
C GLN A 619 11.08 25.80 -3.77
N ASN A 620 10.20 25.30 -2.90
CA ASN A 620 10.38 25.31 -1.46
C ASN A 620 10.90 23.99 -0.89
N LYS A 621 10.97 22.93 -1.71
CA LYS A 621 11.53 21.62 -1.33
C LYS A 621 13.03 21.75 -1.05
N ASN A 622 13.47 21.16 0.06
CA ASN A 622 14.87 21.12 0.48
C ASN A 622 15.18 19.73 1.08
N TRP A 623 15.89 18.91 0.31
CA TRP A 623 16.28 17.55 0.69
C TRP A 623 17.05 17.49 2.02
N GLN A 624 17.97 18.43 2.26
CA GLN A 624 18.78 18.44 3.49
C GLN A 624 17.91 18.73 4.72
N ARG A 625 16.91 19.60 4.60
CA ARG A 625 15.96 19.87 5.68
C ARG A 625 15.05 18.65 5.90
N PHE A 626 14.46 18.13 4.83
CA PHE A 626 13.57 16.96 4.90
C PHE A 626 14.22 15.79 5.61
N VAL A 627 15.44 15.42 5.20
CA VAL A 627 16.13 14.27 5.78
C VAL A 627 16.56 14.51 7.24
N ALA A 628 16.85 15.76 7.63
CA ALA A 628 17.08 16.11 9.03
C ALA A 628 15.81 15.96 9.89
N LEU A 629 14.63 16.30 9.36
CA LEU A 629 13.34 16.09 10.02
C LEU A 629 12.97 14.60 10.09
N SER A 630 13.40 13.81 9.10
CA SER A 630 12.99 12.42 8.94
C SER A 630 13.33 11.47 10.09
N HIS A 631 14.37 11.81 10.85
CA HIS A 631 14.77 11.07 12.05
C HIS A 631 13.78 11.22 13.22
N HIS A 632 12.78 12.08 13.07
CA HIS A 632 11.74 12.35 14.07
C HIS A 632 10.33 12.06 13.55
N PHE A 633 10.18 11.48 12.36
CA PHE A 633 8.85 11.11 11.85
C PHE A 633 8.25 9.96 12.68
N PRO A 634 6.93 9.97 12.93
CA PRO A 634 6.25 8.81 13.48
C PRO A 634 6.30 7.67 12.47
N ASN A 635 6.29 6.45 12.99
CA ASN A 635 6.27 5.20 12.22
C ASN A 635 5.13 4.30 12.73
N LEU A 636 4.85 3.21 12.00
CA LEU A 636 3.78 2.27 12.35
C LEU A 636 4.12 1.48 13.61
#